data_AF-A0A969Z9S2-F1
#
_entry.id   AF-A0A969Z9S2-F1
#
_cell.length_a   1.000
_cell.length_b   1.000
_cell.length_c   1.000
_cell.angle_alpha   90.00
_cell.angle_beta   90.00
_cell.angle_gamma   90.00
#
_symmetry.space_group_name_H-M   'P 1'
#
loop_
_entity.id
_entity.type
_entity.pdbx_description
1 polymer ?
#
loop_
_entity_poly.entity_id
_entity_poly.type
_entity_poly.pdbx_seq_one_letter_code
_entity_poly.pdbx_strand_id
1 'polypeptide(L)'
;MKLNVKYIDSDIILSNDYIFSVEINNKGLFYRFINDLNNIANGNMIEDIYLYKDLNEVNIANRISVIIDYFNIDFNSKKVLAFINNLIVGSINEKDILSINQYYNKILDIILDNTDDINISLEVNDEFDIQNIIKLFKITVKNKDNILDKITLFIDLEKELSINEFIVLVNIKQYLTKEELIELYKYAIYNQIKLLLVDYGYYGVTIENEKKIVIDEFLEEFVL
;
A
#
# COMPACT_ATOMS: atom_id res chain seq x y z
N MET A 1 5.93 -6.24 -15.80
CA MET A 1 7.18 -6.07 -15.05
C MET A 1 7.72 -7.44 -14.74
N LYS A 2 9.04 -7.62 -14.76
CA LYS A 2 9.67 -8.92 -14.51
C LYS A 2 10.47 -8.83 -13.21
N LEU A 3 10.06 -9.59 -12.21
CA LEU A 3 10.78 -9.77 -10.97
C LEU A 3 11.65 -11.02 -11.13
N ASN A 4 12.97 -10.83 -11.13
CA ASN A 4 13.93 -11.90 -11.19
C ASN A 4 14.50 -12.12 -9.79
N VAL A 5 14.51 -13.38 -9.35
CA VAL A 5 14.99 -13.79 -8.03
C VAL A 5 16.04 -14.87 -8.28
N LYS A 6 17.31 -14.63 -7.94
CA LYS A 6 18.43 -15.51 -8.37
C LYS A 6 18.32 -16.97 -7.93
N TYR A 7 17.50 -17.24 -6.92
CA TYR A 7 17.28 -18.58 -6.35
C TYR A 7 15.91 -19.17 -6.73
N ILE A 8 15.23 -18.56 -7.70
CA ILE A 8 14.04 -19.07 -8.39
C ILE A 8 14.38 -19.06 -9.88
N ASP A 9 14.34 -20.21 -10.53
CA ASP A 9 14.75 -20.39 -11.92
C ASP A 9 13.78 -19.69 -12.88
N SER A 10 12.49 -19.72 -12.56
CA SER A 10 11.43 -19.08 -13.35
C SER A 10 11.30 -17.59 -13.05
N ASP A 11 11.02 -16.82 -14.11
CA ASP A 11 10.73 -15.40 -13.97
C ASP A 11 9.32 -15.15 -13.40
N ILE A 12 9.21 -14.25 -12.43
CA ILE A 12 7.93 -13.78 -11.90
C ILE A 12 7.48 -12.58 -12.75
N ILE A 13 6.45 -12.77 -13.59
CA ILE A 13 5.96 -11.75 -14.52
C ILE A 13 4.72 -11.07 -13.95
N LEU A 14 4.91 -9.89 -13.35
CA LEU A 14 3.82 -9.08 -12.80
C LEU A 14 3.14 -8.27 -13.92
N SER A 15 1.87 -8.58 -14.19
CA SER A 15 1.02 -7.89 -15.17
C SER A 15 -0.19 -7.23 -14.51
N ASN A 16 -0.87 -6.36 -15.27
CA ASN A 16 -2.18 -5.84 -14.90
C ASN A 16 -3.32 -6.77 -15.36
N ASP A 17 -3.05 -7.83 -16.13
CA ASP A 17 -4.07 -8.70 -16.72
C ASP A 17 -4.39 -9.96 -15.88
N TYR A 18 -3.51 -10.30 -14.94
CA TYR A 18 -3.62 -11.48 -14.09
C TYR A 18 -2.81 -11.28 -12.80
N ILE A 19 -3.13 -12.07 -11.79
CA ILE A 19 -2.38 -12.14 -10.54
C ILE A 19 -1.29 -13.21 -10.65
N PHE A 20 -0.10 -12.93 -10.14
CA PHE A 20 0.98 -13.91 -10.10
C PHE A 20 1.08 -14.56 -8.72
N SER A 21 1.08 -15.88 -8.67
CA SER A 21 1.17 -16.68 -7.44
C SER A 21 2.46 -17.50 -7.42
N VAL A 22 3.13 -17.52 -6.29
CA VAL A 22 4.29 -18.38 -6.01
C VAL A 22 3.95 -19.26 -4.82
N GLU A 23 3.75 -20.54 -5.07
CA GLU A 23 3.44 -21.56 -4.05
C GLU A 23 4.74 -22.31 -3.71
N ILE A 24 5.21 -22.20 -2.46
CA ILE A 24 6.51 -22.73 -2.05
C ILE A 24 6.30 -23.80 -0.98
N ASN A 25 6.71 -25.04 -1.25
CA ASN A 25 6.65 -26.14 -0.29
C ASN A 25 7.99 -26.38 0.44
N ASN A 26 9.04 -25.61 0.14
CA ASN A 26 10.30 -25.61 0.86
C ASN A 26 10.35 -24.49 1.93
N LYS A 27 10.49 -24.86 3.20
CA LYS A 27 10.50 -23.92 4.33
C LYS A 27 11.65 -22.91 4.29
N GLY A 28 12.85 -23.35 3.89
CA GLY A 28 14.04 -22.51 3.84
C GLY A 28 13.92 -21.44 2.76
N LEU A 29 13.45 -21.85 1.58
CA LEU A 29 13.18 -20.95 0.46
C LEU A 29 12.06 -19.96 0.79
N PHE A 30 10.93 -20.44 1.32
CA PHE A 30 9.81 -19.57 1.70
C PHE A 30 10.26 -18.50 2.70
N TYR A 31 10.97 -18.90 3.75
CA TYR A 31 11.54 -17.97 4.73
C TYR A 31 12.47 -16.93 4.07
N ARG A 32 13.44 -17.39 3.26
CA ARG A 32 14.38 -16.50 2.58
C ARG A 32 13.63 -15.48 1.71
N PHE A 33 12.69 -15.95 0.90
CA PHE A 33 11.98 -15.10 -0.04
C PHE A 33 11.13 -14.04 0.64
N ILE A 34 10.36 -14.42 1.67
CA ILE A 34 9.57 -13.46 2.43
C ILE A 34 10.46 -12.48 3.19
N ASN A 35 11.56 -12.95 3.80
CA ASN A 35 12.50 -12.09 4.50
C ASN A 35 13.14 -11.06 3.56
N ASP A 36 13.57 -11.47 2.37
CA ASP A 36 14.18 -10.59 1.38
C ASP A 36 13.18 -9.54 0.89
N LEU A 37 11.95 -9.95 0.54
CA LEU A 37 10.88 -9.02 0.16
C LEU A 37 10.56 -8.04 1.30
N ASN A 38 10.49 -8.50 2.54
CA ASN A 38 10.25 -7.63 3.69
C ASN A 38 11.40 -6.63 3.91
N ASN A 39 12.65 -7.04 3.68
CA ASN A 39 13.80 -6.13 3.73
C ASN A 39 13.72 -5.07 2.62
N ILE A 40 13.30 -5.44 1.41
CA ILE A 40 13.09 -4.49 0.30
C ILE A 40 11.98 -3.49 0.64
N ALA A 41 10.87 -3.96 1.20
CA ALA A 41 9.77 -3.09 1.65
C ALA A 41 10.23 -2.06 2.69
N ASN A 42 11.19 -2.42 3.54
CA ASN A 42 11.80 -1.54 4.53
C ASN A 42 12.97 -0.68 4.00
N GLY A 43 13.23 -0.69 2.68
CA GLY A 43 14.21 0.18 2.03
C GLY A 43 15.61 -0.41 1.88
N ASN A 44 15.81 -1.68 2.20
CA ASN A 44 17.10 -2.34 1.98
C ASN A 44 17.21 -2.81 0.52
N MET A 45 18.42 -2.78 -0.04
CA MET A 45 18.72 -3.42 -1.31
C MET A 45 19.08 -4.89 -1.08
N ILE A 46 18.52 -5.78 -1.89
CA ILE A 46 18.83 -7.21 -1.88
C ILE A 46 19.45 -7.57 -3.23
N GLU A 47 20.70 -8.02 -3.21
CA GLU A 47 21.45 -8.32 -4.43
C GLU A 47 20.88 -9.49 -5.24
N ASP A 48 20.00 -10.31 -4.64
CA ASP A 48 19.44 -11.48 -5.29
C ASP A 48 18.06 -11.24 -5.93
N ILE A 49 17.49 -10.04 -5.80
CA ILE A 49 16.16 -9.72 -6.31
C ILE A 49 16.20 -8.43 -7.13
N TYR A 50 15.81 -8.53 -8.40
CA TYR A 50 15.81 -7.43 -9.36
C TYR A 50 14.44 -7.27 -10.00
N LEU A 51 13.97 -6.02 -10.14
CA LEU A 51 12.77 -5.71 -10.90
C LEU A 51 13.15 -5.02 -12.20
N TYR A 52 12.72 -5.59 -13.32
CA TYR A 52 12.86 -5.02 -14.64
C TYR A 52 11.52 -4.48 -15.16
N LYS A 53 11.55 -3.25 -15.68
CA LYS A 53 10.51 -2.68 -16.54
C LYS A 53 11.07 -2.62 -17.95
N ASP A 54 10.49 -3.41 -18.83
CA ASP A 54 11.02 -3.66 -20.18
C ASP A 54 12.47 -4.15 -20.13
N LEU A 55 13.43 -3.31 -20.52
CA LEU A 55 14.87 -3.62 -20.52
C LEU A 55 15.63 -2.92 -19.38
N ASN A 56 14.97 -2.09 -18.58
CA ASN A 56 15.60 -1.27 -17.54
C ASN A 56 15.34 -1.86 -16.16
N GLU A 57 16.42 -2.02 -15.39
CA GLU A 57 16.31 -2.33 -13.96
C GLU A 57 15.77 -1.11 -13.21
N VAL A 58 14.84 -1.37 -12.28
CA VAL A 58 14.20 -0.34 -11.47
C VAL A 58 14.52 -0.60 -10.00
N ASN A 59 14.92 0.46 -9.31
CA ASN A 59 15.10 0.40 -7.86
C ASN A 59 13.74 0.19 -7.18
N ILE A 60 13.64 -0.88 -6.38
CA ILE A 60 12.45 -1.31 -5.64
C ILE A 60 12.54 -1.11 -4.13
N ALA A 61 13.66 -0.59 -3.61
CA ALA A 61 13.83 -0.32 -2.19
C ALA A 61 12.77 0.69 -1.70
N ASN A 62 11.97 0.28 -0.71
CA ASN A 62 10.83 1.05 -0.17
C ASN A 62 9.75 1.39 -1.22
N ARG A 63 9.64 0.56 -2.27
CA ARG A 63 8.66 0.69 -3.36
C ARG A 63 7.88 -0.59 -3.58
N ILE A 64 7.83 -1.48 -2.59
CA ILE A 64 6.92 -2.62 -2.55
C ILE A 64 6.26 -2.65 -1.17
N SER A 65 5.02 -3.13 -1.12
CA SER A 65 4.33 -3.41 0.15
C SER A 65 4.28 -4.91 0.39
N VAL A 66 4.60 -5.36 1.60
CA VAL A 66 4.51 -6.76 1.99
C VAL A 66 3.53 -6.89 3.14
N ILE A 67 2.42 -7.59 2.91
CA ILE A 67 1.37 -7.81 3.89
C ILE A 67 1.46 -9.25 4.40
N ILE A 68 1.78 -9.38 5.69
CA ILE A 68 1.90 -10.66 6.40
C ILE A 68 0.83 -10.76 7.50
N ASP A 69 0.55 -9.63 8.17
CA ASP A 69 -0.48 -9.53 9.20
C ASP A 69 -1.71 -8.79 8.65
N TYR A 70 -2.71 -9.57 8.22
CA TYR A 70 -3.98 -9.05 7.71
C TYR A 70 -4.91 -8.50 8.80
N PHE A 71 -4.66 -8.82 10.07
CA PHE A 71 -5.47 -8.33 11.16
C PHE A 71 -5.09 -6.90 11.53
N ASN A 72 -3.80 -6.57 11.45
CA ASN A 72 -3.22 -5.31 11.89
C ASN A 72 -2.63 -4.45 10.75
N ILE A 73 -3.29 -4.38 9.60
CA ILE A 73 -2.88 -3.49 8.51
C ILE A 73 -2.98 -2.01 8.95
N ASP A 74 -1.86 -1.29 8.88
CA ASP A 74 -1.81 0.15 9.21
C ASP A 74 -2.19 1.03 8.00
N PHE A 75 -3.49 1.33 7.90
CA PHE A 75 -4.01 2.28 6.91
C PHE A 75 -3.73 3.76 7.24
N ASN A 76 -3.17 4.05 8.41
CA ASN A 76 -2.95 5.41 8.91
C ASN A 76 -1.46 5.69 9.19
N SER A 77 -0.57 5.05 8.43
CA SER A 77 0.85 5.36 8.49
C SER A 77 1.11 6.84 8.20
N LYS A 78 2.20 7.40 8.74
CA LYS A 78 2.56 8.82 8.54
C LYS A 78 2.59 9.22 7.06
N LYS A 79 3.04 8.32 6.19
CA LYS A 79 3.13 8.54 4.74
C LYS A 79 1.74 8.64 4.11
N VAL A 80 0.84 7.73 4.47
CA VAL A 80 -0.56 7.72 3.98
C VAL A 80 -1.30 8.96 4.47
N LEU A 81 -1.23 9.29 5.76
CA LEU A 81 -1.88 10.47 6.32
C LEU A 81 -1.39 11.79 5.70
N ALA A 82 -0.07 11.91 5.48
CA ALA A 82 0.49 13.08 4.81
C ALA A 82 -0.08 13.25 3.39
N PHE A 83 -0.18 12.15 2.64
CA PHE A 83 -0.75 12.19 1.30
C PHE A 83 -2.24 12.50 1.29
N ILE A 84 -3.04 11.87 2.17
CA ILE A 84 -4.47 12.15 2.29
C ILE A 84 -4.71 13.63 2.58
N ASN A 85 -3.94 14.22 3.51
CA ASN A 85 -4.04 15.65 3.80
C ASN A 85 -3.75 16.50 2.55
N ASN A 86 -2.72 16.14 1.78
CA ASN A 86 -2.38 16.86 0.54
C ASN A 86 -3.46 16.71 -0.54
N LEU A 87 -4.03 15.51 -0.70
CA LEU A 87 -5.16 15.28 -1.62
C LEU A 87 -6.37 16.13 -1.25
N ILE A 88 -6.72 16.16 0.03
CA ILE A 88 -7.85 16.96 0.51
C ILE A 88 -7.59 18.43 0.21
N VAL A 89 -6.42 18.96 0.58
CA VAL A 89 -6.04 20.35 0.28
C VAL A 89 -6.14 20.64 -1.22
N GLY A 90 -5.64 19.74 -2.08
CA GLY A 90 -5.72 19.89 -3.53
C GLY A 90 -7.13 19.77 -4.12
N SER A 91 -8.07 19.14 -3.40
CA SER A 91 -9.46 18.98 -3.83
C SER A 91 -10.36 20.17 -3.49
N ILE A 92 -9.92 21.06 -2.60
CA ILE A 92 -10.69 22.25 -2.19
C ILE A 92 -10.51 23.32 -3.26
N ASN A 93 -11.62 23.81 -3.81
CA ASN A 93 -11.59 24.88 -4.80
C ASN A 93 -11.31 26.25 -4.17
N GLU A 94 -10.89 27.22 -4.98
CA GLU A 94 -10.52 28.57 -4.52
C GLU A 94 -11.65 29.28 -3.75
N LYS A 95 -12.91 29.09 -4.17
CA LYS A 95 -14.07 29.71 -3.50
C LYS A 95 -14.24 29.19 -2.08
N ASP A 96 -14.04 27.90 -1.87
CA ASP A 96 -14.11 27.27 -0.56
C ASP A 96 -12.92 27.68 0.32
N ILE A 97 -11.71 27.79 -0.25
CA ILE A 97 -10.54 28.34 0.46
C ILE A 97 -10.81 29.76 0.97
N LEU A 98 -11.35 30.64 0.12
CA LEU A 98 -11.72 32.00 0.51
C LEU A 98 -12.77 32.01 1.64
N SER A 99 -13.75 31.12 1.55
CA SER A 99 -14.80 30.99 2.58
C SER A 99 -14.21 30.52 3.91
N ILE A 100 -13.32 29.52 3.89
CA ILE A 100 -12.62 29.02 5.08
C ILE A 100 -11.75 30.12 5.71
N ASN A 101 -11.04 30.91 4.91
CA ASN A 101 -10.23 32.03 5.41
C ASN A 101 -11.09 33.10 6.11
N GLN A 102 -12.29 33.39 5.59
CA GLN A 102 -13.23 34.29 6.28
C GLN A 102 -13.64 33.77 7.66
N TYR A 103 -13.84 32.45 7.81
CA TYR A 103 -14.13 31.86 9.13
C TYR A 103 -12.90 31.84 10.03
N TYR A 104 -11.70 31.60 9.48
CA TYR A 104 -10.44 31.68 10.20
C TYR A 104 -10.27 33.06 10.85
N ASN A 105 -10.48 34.13 10.09
CA ASN A 105 -10.37 35.50 10.62
C ASN A 105 -11.38 35.78 11.75
N LYS A 106 -12.62 35.28 11.63
CA LYS A 106 -13.61 35.41 12.71
C LYS A 106 -13.19 34.67 13.99
N ILE A 107 -12.52 33.53 13.85
CA ILE A 107 -11.97 32.79 15.00
C ILE A 107 -10.80 33.57 15.60
N LEU A 108 -9.93 34.12 14.77
CA LEU A 108 -8.80 34.96 15.20
C LEU A 108 -9.27 36.18 15.97
N ASP A 109 -10.30 36.90 15.51
CA ASP A 109 -10.87 38.06 16.20
C ASP A 109 -11.28 37.70 17.64
N ILE A 110 -12.00 36.58 17.81
CA ILE A 110 -12.39 36.09 19.13
C ILE A 110 -11.17 35.80 20.01
N ILE A 111 -10.11 35.21 19.45
CA ILE A 111 -8.89 34.89 20.21
C ILE A 111 -8.19 36.18 20.64
N LEU A 112 -8.05 37.16 19.74
CA LEU A 112 -7.41 38.45 20.02
C LEU A 112 -8.14 39.22 21.12
N ASP A 113 -9.47 39.28 21.05
CA ASP A 113 -10.30 39.92 22.09
C ASP A 113 -10.05 39.31 23.48
N ASN A 114 -9.80 38.00 23.57
CA ASN A 114 -9.50 37.32 24.84
C ASN A 114 -8.02 37.47 25.27
N THR A 115 -7.12 37.82 24.36
CA THR A 115 -5.72 38.12 24.71
C THR A 115 -5.54 39.50 25.32
N ASP A 116 -6.41 40.45 24.99
CA ASP A 116 -6.37 41.83 25.53
C ASP A 116 -6.58 41.88 27.06
N ASP A 117 -7.28 40.89 27.62
CA ASP A 117 -7.51 40.76 29.07
C ASP A 117 -6.28 40.24 29.84
N ILE A 118 -5.19 39.89 29.15
CA ILE A 118 -3.99 39.31 29.75
C ILE A 118 -2.93 40.40 29.98
N ASN A 119 -2.49 40.56 31.24
CA ASN A 119 -1.49 41.56 31.67
C ASN A 119 -0.03 41.25 31.24
N ILE A 120 0.18 40.71 30.04
CA ILE A 120 1.49 40.39 29.44
C ILE A 120 1.42 40.72 27.94
N SER A 121 2.51 41.21 27.35
CA SER A 121 2.58 41.44 25.90
C SER A 121 2.61 40.10 25.16
N LEU A 122 1.49 39.75 24.51
CA LEU A 122 1.35 38.55 23.70
C LEU A 122 1.47 38.91 22.21
N GLU A 123 2.03 38.00 21.42
CA GLU A 123 2.11 38.09 19.96
C GLU A 123 1.36 36.88 19.39
N VAL A 124 0.45 37.11 18.44
CA VAL A 124 -0.30 36.06 17.74
C VAL A 124 0.21 36.01 16.31
N ASN A 125 0.71 34.85 15.90
CA ASN A 125 1.07 34.60 14.51
C ASN A 125 -0.20 34.22 13.73
N ASP A 126 -0.66 35.10 12.85
CA ASP A 126 -1.96 35.06 12.19
C ASP A 126 -1.94 34.57 10.74
N GLU A 127 -0.88 33.90 10.31
CA GLU A 127 -0.76 33.42 8.93
C GLU A 127 -1.76 32.29 8.58
N PHE A 128 -2.70 32.57 7.68
CA PHE A 128 -3.65 31.57 7.18
C PHE A 128 -2.93 30.49 6.36
N ASP A 129 -3.06 29.23 6.79
CA ASP A 129 -2.60 28.07 6.07
C ASP A 129 -3.67 26.95 6.08
N ILE A 130 -4.24 26.69 4.90
CA ILE A 130 -5.24 25.62 4.72
C ILE A 130 -4.70 24.25 5.12
N GLN A 131 -3.40 23.98 4.96
CA GLN A 131 -2.81 22.70 5.37
C GLN A 131 -2.89 22.52 6.88
N ASN A 132 -2.65 23.58 7.65
CA ASN A 132 -2.76 23.53 9.11
C ASN A 132 -4.21 23.33 9.55
N ILE A 133 -5.17 23.99 8.88
CA ILE A 133 -6.59 23.77 9.13
C ILE A 133 -6.99 22.31 8.90
N ILE A 134 -6.59 21.70 7.78
CA ILE A 134 -6.91 20.28 7.51
C ILE A 134 -6.25 19.36 8.55
N LYS A 135 -5.01 19.63 8.95
CA LYS A 135 -4.32 18.84 10.00
C LYS A 135 -5.05 18.88 11.35
N LEU A 136 -5.75 19.97 11.69
CA LEU A 136 -6.52 20.07 12.94
C LEU A 136 -7.64 19.03 13.02
N PHE A 137 -8.24 18.67 11.89
CA PHE A 137 -9.35 17.70 11.84
C PHE A 137 -8.91 16.24 11.97
N LYS A 138 -7.59 15.95 11.94
CA LYS A 138 -7.02 14.59 12.11
C LYS A 138 -7.75 13.53 11.29
N ILE A 139 -7.92 13.78 10.01
CA ILE A 139 -8.65 12.88 9.10
C ILE A 139 -7.87 11.57 8.96
N THR A 140 -8.57 10.45 9.17
CA THR A 140 -8.00 9.09 9.14
C THR A 140 -8.80 8.18 8.22
N VAL A 141 -8.13 7.18 7.64
CA VAL A 141 -8.77 6.08 6.92
C VAL A 141 -9.54 5.22 7.92
N LYS A 142 -10.83 5.01 7.64
CA LYS A 142 -11.68 4.09 8.41
C LYS A 142 -11.32 2.66 8.06
N ASN A 143 -10.96 1.87 9.07
CA ASN A 143 -10.66 0.45 8.91
C ASN A 143 -11.92 -0.34 8.51
N LYS A 144 -11.71 -1.50 7.91
CA LYS A 144 -12.72 -2.49 7.54
C LYS A 144 -12.59 -3.71 8.45
N ASP A 145 -13.67 -4.48 8.58
CA ASP A 145 -13.71 -5.60 9.53
C ASP A 145 -13.15 -6.89 8.91
N ASN A 146 -13.62 -7.27 7.72
CA ASN A 146 -13.21 -8.52 7.06
C ASN A 146 -11.85 -8.37 6.33
N ILE A 147 -11.18 -9.48 6.05
CA ILE A 147 -9.85 -9.47 5.41
C ILE A 147 -9.93 -9.01 3.95
N LEU A 148 -10.95 -9.45 3.20
CA LEU A 148 -11.14 -9.07 1.81
C LEU A 148 -11.28 -7.55 1.65
N ASP A 149 -12.21 -6.91 2.38
CA ASP A 149 -12.43 -5.47 2.35
C ASP A 149 -11.20 -4.70 2.82
N LYS A 150 -10.43 -5.22 3.79
CA LYS A 150 -9.15 -4.62 4.19
C LYS A 150 -8.15 -4.59 3.03
N ILE A 151 -8.02 -5.69 2.29
CA ILE A 151 -7.12 -5.76 1.14
C ILE A 151 -7.64 -4.88 -0.01
N THR A 152 -8.95 -4.89 -0.26
CA THR A 152 -9.62 -4.00 -1.22
C THR A 152 -9.38 -2.53 -0.88
N LEU A 153 -9.51 -2.15 0.40
CA LEU A 153 -9.18 -0.81 0.88
C LEU A 153 -7.69 -0.48 0.67
N PHE A 154 -6.79 -1.44 0.87
CA PHE A 154 -5.37 -1.25 0.58
C PHE A 154 -5.12 -1.00 -0.92
N ILE A 155 -5.83 -1.72 -1.80
CA ILE A 155 -5.80 -1.52 -3.25
C ILE A 155 -6.30 -0.12 -3.62
N ASP A 156 -7.38 0.35 -2.99
CA ASP A 156 -7.90 1.71 -3.20
C ASP A 156 -6.87 2.77 -2.82
N LEU A 157 -6.21 2.58 -1.68
CA LEU A 157 -5.14 3.48 -1.24
C LEU A 157 -3.98 3.46 -2.25
N GLU A 158 -3.49 2.30 -2.67
CA GLU A 158 -2.40 2.21 -3.66
C GLU A 158 -2.76 2.80 -5.01
N LYS A 159 -4.02 2.69 -5.44
CA LYS A 159 -4.50 3.33 -6.67
C LYS A 159 -4.36 4.84 -6.61
N GLU A 160 -4.76 5.46 -5.51
CA GLU A 160 -4.66 6.91 -5.33
C GLU A 160 -3.21 7.35 -5.07
N LEU A 161 -2.45 6.57 -4.30
CA LEU A 161 -1.12 6.91 -3.81
C LEU A 161 -0.01 6.63 -4.84
N SER A 162 -0.14 5.55 -5.61
CA SER A 162 0.89 5.02 -6.53
C SER A 162 2.28 4.92 -5.88
N ILE A 163 2.33 4.50 -4.62
CA ILE A 163 3.59 4.44 -3.84
C ILE A 163 4.41 3.22 -4.23
N ASN A 164 3.72 2.08 -4.36
CA ASN A 164 4.36 0.79 -4.56
C ASN A 164 4.27 0.34 -6.02
N GLU A 165 5.30 -0.35 -6.49
CA GLU A 165 5.35 -0.98 -7.81
C GLU A 165 4.42 -2.20 -7.89
N PHE A 166 4.30 -2.93 -6.77
CA PHE A 166 3.38 -4.05 -6.56
C PHE A 166 3.20 -4.32 -5.06
N ILE A 167 2.18 -5.12 -4.74
CA ILE A 167 1.87 -5.56 -3.37
C ILE A 167 2.12 -7.07 -3.28
N VAL A 168 2.76 -7.49 -2.20
CA VAL A 168 2.96 -8.91 -1.85
C VAL A 168 1.96 -9.30 -0.77
N LEU A 169 1.18 -10.34 -1.02
CA LEU A 169 0.27 -10.94 -0.05
C LEU A 169 0.80 -12.31 0.36
N VAL A 170 1.23 -12.43 1.61
CA VAL A 170 1.83 -13.68 2.13
C VAL A 170 0.75 -14.58 2.71
N ASN A 171 0.68 -15.84 2.26
CA ASN A 171 -0.28 -16.84 2.74
C ASN A 171 -1.77 -16.43 2.63
N ILE A 172 -2.14 -15.55 1.70
CA ILE A 172 -3.51 -15.04 1.62
C ILE A 172 -4.54 -16.14 1.34
N LYS A 173 -4.14 -17.19 0.62
CA LYS A 173 -5.04 -18.30 0.27
C LYS A 173 -5.51 -19.11 1.48
N GLN A 174 -4.88 -18.96 2.63
CA GLN A 174 -5.32 -19.58 3.89
C GLN A 174 -6.47 -18.83 4.56
N TYR A 175 -6.68 -17.56 4.20
CA TYR A 175 -7.66 -16.68 4.85
C TYR A 175 -8.91 -16.47 4.02
N LEU A 176 -8.80 -16.53 2.69
CA LEU A 176 -9.89 -16.26 1.76
C LEU A 176 -10.40 -17.53 1.10
N THR A 177 -11.72 -17.62 0.89
CA THR A 177 -12.30 -18.68 0.06
C THR A 177 -11.91 -18.51 -1.41
N LYS A 178 -12.16 -19.53 -2.22
CA LYS A 178 -11.92 -19.46 -3.66
C LYS A 178 -12.72 -18.33 -4.32
N GLU A 179 -13.97 -18.15 -3.92
CA GLU A 179 -14.84 -17.09 -4.43
C GLU A 179 -14.29 -15.70 -4.06
N GLU A 180 -13.85 -15.52 -2.82
CA GLU A 180 -13.24 -14.28 -2.33
C GLU A 180 -11.92 -13.97 -3.04
N LEU A 181 -11.09 -14.98 -3.31
CA LEU A 181 -9.86 -14.82 -4.11
C LEU A 181 -10.18 -14.36 -5.54
N ILE A 182 -11.18 -14.95 -6.19
CA ILE A 182 -11.59 -14.54 -7.54
C ILE A 182 -12.06 -13.08 -7.54
N GLU A 183 -12.82 -12.66 -6.53
CA GLU A 183 -13.24 -11.28 -6.37
C GLU A 183 -12.05 -10.34 -6.18
N LEU A 184 -11.13 -10.69 -5.27
CA LEU A 184 -9.89 -9.94 -5.04
C LEU A 184 -9.09 -9.77 -6.34
N TYR A 185 -8.93 -10.85 -7.12
CA TYR A 185 -8.14 -10.81 -8.36
C TYR A 185 -8.78 -9.89 -9.38
N LYS A 186 -10.10 -10.00 -9.58
CA LYS A 186 -10.87 -9.11 -10.46
C LYS A 186 -10.74 -7.65 -10.02
N TYR A 187 -10.80 -7.39 -8.72
CA TYR A 187 -10.70 -6.05 -8.17
C TYR A 187 -9.32 -5.42 -8.40
N ALA A 188 -8.26 -6.18 -8.15
CA ALA A 188 -6.89 -5.73 -8.37
C ALA A 188 -6.60 -5.45 -9.85
N ILE A 189 -7.02 -6.35 -10.74
CA ILE A 189 -6.90 -6.21 -12.21
C ILE A 189 -7.66 -4.97 -12.69
N TYR A 190 -8.91 -4.79 -12.25
CA TYR A 190 -9.73 -3.63 -12.61
C TYR A 190 -9.06 -2.30 -12.22
N ASN A 191 -8.45 -2.26 -11.04
CA ASN A 191 -7.72 -1.08 -10.55
C ASN A 191 -6.27 -1.00 -11.05
N GLN A 192 -5.83 -1.92 -11.90
CA GLN A 192 -4.48 -1.99 -12.46
C GLN A 192 -3.37 -2.09 -11.39
N ILE A 193 -3.70 -2.70 -10.24
CA ILE A 193 -2.76 -2.94 -9.15
C ILE A 193 -2.18 -4.35 -9.28
N LYS A 194 -0.86 -4.43 -9.32
CA LYS A 194 -0.12 -5.70 -9.43
C LYS A 194 -0.03 -6.35 -8.06
N LEU A 195 -0.53 -7.58 -7.95
CA LEU A 195 -0.35 -8.41 -6.76
C LEU A 195 0.59 -9.58 -7.06
N LEU A 196 1.44 -9.88 -6.09
CA LEU A 196 2.23 -11.09 -5.99
C LEU A 196 1.75 -11.87 -4.77
N LEU A 197 1.22 -13.08 -4.98
CA LEU A 197 0.87 -13.96 -3.88
C LEU A 197 2.03 -14.88 -3.59
N VAL A 198 2.39 -15.02 -2.32
CA VAL A 198 3.44 -15.95 -1.90
C VAL A 198 2.89 -16.80 -0.78
N ASP A 199 2.55 -18.04 -1.11
CA ASP A 199 1.89 -18.97 -0.20
C ASP A 199 2.81 -20.15 0.11
N TYR A 200 2.82 -20.58 1.37
CA TYR A 200 3.43 -21.83 1.77
C TYR A 200 2.46 -22.99 1.54
N GLY A 201 2.95 -24.05 0.89
CA GLY A 201 2.18 -25.26 0.56
C GLY A 201 1.67 -25.29 -0.89
N TYR A 202 0.83 -26.29 -1.18
CA TYR A 202 0.28 -26.55 -2.52
C TYR A 202 -1.24 -26.40 -2.53
N TYR A 203 -1.76 -25.53 -3.41
CA TYR A 203 -3.21 -25.23 -3.48
C TYR A 203 -3.87 -25.80 -4.74
N GLY A 204 -3.23 -26.76 -5.41
CA GLY A 204 -3.84 -27.50 -6.51
C GLY A 204 -3.86 -26.72 -7.82
N VAL A 205 -5.01 -26.70 -8.49
CA VAL A 205 -5.18 -26.08 -9.81
C VAL A 205 -5.18 -24.55 -9.74
N THR A 206 -4.73 -23.92 -10.82
CA THR A 206 -4.72 -22.48 -11.00
C THR A 206 -6.14 -21.90 -10.95
N ILE A 207 -6.32 -20.78 -10.25
CA ILE A 207 -7.58 -20.04 -10.19
C ILE A 207 -7.74 -19.18 -11.46
N GLU A 208 -8.97 -18.78 -11.80
CA GLU A 208 -9.20 -17.84 -12.91
C GLU A 208 -8.41 -16.53 -12.71
N ASN A 209 -7.78 -16.04 -13.78
CA ASN A 209 -6.92 -14.85 -13.78
C ASN A 209 -5.66 -14.96 -12.90
N GLU A 210 -5.20 -16.18 -12.65
CA GLU A 210 -3.95 -16.46 -11.95
C GLU A 210 -2.93 -17.07 -12.92
N LYS A 211 -1.67 -16.67 -12.78
CA LYS A 211 -0.52 -17.44 -13.26
C LYS A 211 0.28 -17.90 -12.06
N LYS A 212 0.83 -19.10 -12.13
CA LYS A 212 1.42 -19.71 -10.94
C LYS A 212 2.77 -20.37 -11.21
N ILE A 213 3.67 -20.24 -10.25
CA ILE A 213 4.82 -21.11 -10.07
C ILE A 213 4.61 -21.91 -8.79
N VAL A 214 4.81 -23.22 -8.86
CA VAL A 214 4.88 -24.10 -7.70
C VAL A 214 6.32 -24.55 -7.54
N ILE A 215 6.89 -24.39 -6.35
CA ILE A 215 8.22 -24.86 -5.99
C ILE A 215 8.06 -25.92 -4.92
N ASP A 216 8.50 -27.14 -5.21
CA ASP A 216 8.32 -28.26 -4.29
C ASP A 216 9.33 -28.25 -3.12
N GLU A 217 9.36 -29.32 -2.33
CA GLU A 217 10.29 -29.43 -1.19
C GLU A 217 11.76 -29.60 -1.61
N PHE A 218 12.01 -30.08 -2.83
CA PHE A 218 13.32 -30.32 -3.43
C PHE A 218 13.80 -29.16 -4.32
N LEU A 219 13.05 -28.06 -4.36
CA LEU A 219 13.31 -26.87 -5.18
C LEU A 219 13.04 -27.09 -6.68
N GLU A 220 12.28 -28.12 -7.06
CA GLU A 220 11.82 -28.28 -8.44
C GLU A 220 10.63 -27.35 -8.72
N GLU A 221 10.66 -26.68 -9.87
CA GLU A 221 9.67 -25.69 -10.27
C GLU A 221 8.69 -26.21 -11.33
N PHE A 222 7.42 -25.89 -11.13
CA PHE A 222 6.33 -26.20 -12.05
C PHE A 222 5.57 -24.90 -12.37
N VAL A 223 5.64 -24.46 -13.63
CA VAL A 223 4.91 -23.29 -14.12
C VAL A 223 3.53 -23.71 -14.64
N LEU A 224 2.48 -23.06 -14.14
CA LEU A 224 1.07 -23.37 -14.40
C LEU A 224 0.27 -22.15 -14.85
#